data_AF-A0A7C7VZ37-F1
#
_entry.id   AF-A0A7C7VZ37-F1
#
_cell.length_a   1.000
_cell.length_b   1.000
_cell.length_c   1.000
_cell.angle_alpha   90.00
_cell.angle_beta   90.00
_cell.angle_gamma   90.00
#
_symmetry.space_group_name_H-M   'P 1'
#
loop_
_entity.id
_entity.type
_entity.pdbx_description
1 polymer ?
#
loop_
_entity_poly.entity_id
_entity_poly.type
_entity_poly.pdbx_seq_one_letter_code
_entity_poly.pdbx_strand_id
1 'polypeptide(L)'
;MTYFLYRLIRTLFTLYTLALIARAVLPLLGMSYAHPVMRFLWDITEPLLAPIRRRLPPTGPFDFSPLVLILILWLIEQILLWVLL
;
A
#
# COMPACT_ATOMS: atom_id res chain seq x y z
N MET A 1 -2.73 24.53 13.03
CA MET A 1 -3.48 23.25 13.09
C MET A 1 -3.47 22.54 11.73
N THR A 2 -3.94 23.17 10.65
CA THR A 2 -4.02 22.59 9.30
C THR A 2 -2.70 22.03 8.76
N TYR A 3 -1.59 22.75 8.98
CA TYR A 3 -0.26 22.30 8.56
C TYR A 3 0.19 20.97 9.21
N PHE A 4 -0.16 20.77 10.48
CA PHE A 4 0.14 19.53 11.19
C PHE A 4 -0.65 18.36 10.60
N LEU A 5 -1.95 18.56 10.33
CA LEU A 5 -2.81 17.56 9.69
C LEU A 5 -2.30 17.19 8.29
N TYR A 6 -1.91 18.19 7.49
CA TYR A 6 -1.30 17.98 6.18
C TYR A 6 -0.08 17.06 6.25
N ARG A 7 0.87 17.35 7.15
CA ARG A 7 2.08 16.54 7.33
C ARG A 7 1.77 15.13 7.84
N LEU A 8 0.82 15.01 8.77
CA LEU A 8 0.42 13.72 9.33
C LEU A 8 -0.17 12.81 8.25
N ILE A 9 -1.12 13.31 7.46
CA ILE A 9 -1.74 12.57 6.36
C ILE A 9 -0.69 12.12 5.35
N ARG A 10 0.13 13.06 4.85
CA ARG A 10 1.19 12.72 3.88
C ARG A 10 2.14 11.65 4.41
N THR A 11 2.51 11.73 5.69
CA THR A 11 3.41 10.75 6.31
C THR A 11 2.76 9.37 6.39
N LEU A 12 1.50 9.28 6.80
CA LEU A 12 0.77 8.01 6.89
C LEU A 12 0.61 7.34 5.51
N PHE A 13 0.22 8.10 4.49
CA PHE A 13 0.09 7.59 3.12
C PHE A 13 1.44 7.14 2.56
N THR A 14 2.51 7.90 2.81
CA THR A 14 3.87 7.53 2.40
C THR A 14 4.33 6.23 3.06
N LEU A 15 4.16 6.09 4.38
CA LEU A 15 4.55 4.89 5.11
C LEU A 15 3.80 3.65 4.64
N TYR A 16 2.48 3.78 4.42
CA TYR A 16 1.67 2.67 3.93
C TYR A 16 2.03 2.28 2.49
N THR A 17 2.30 3.27 1.63
CA THR A 17 2.79 3.03 0.26
C THR A 17 4.14 2.32 0.27
N LEU A 18 5.07 2.74 1.14
CA LEU A 18 6.35 2.05 1.32
C LEU A 18 6.17 0.61 1.81
N ALA A 19 5.23 0.36 2.71
CA ALA A 19 4.90 -1.00 3.16
C ALA A 19 4.40 -1.88 1.99
N LEU A 20 3.55 -1.35 1.11
CA LEU A 20 3.10 -2.05 -0.09
C LEU A 20 4.24 -2.37 -1.06
N ILE A 21 5.12 -1.39 -1.29
CA ILE A 21 6.30 -1.58 -2.13
C ILE A 21 7.23 -2.63 -1.51
N ALA A 22 7.51 -2.55 -0.21
CA ALA A 22 8.33 -3.52 0.49
C ALA A 22 7.74 -4.93 0.37
N ARG A 23 6.42 -5.09 0.55
CA ARG A 23 5.74 -6.39 0.39
C ARG A 23 5.92 -6.97 -1.02
N ALA A 24 5.87 -6.12 -2.05
CA ALA A 24 6.03 -6.55 -3.43
C ALA A 24 7.50 -6.84 -3.80
N VAL A 25 8.45 -6.08 -3.25
CA VAL A 25 9.87 -6.14 -3.62
C VAL A 25 10.65 -7.16 -2.81
N LEU A 26 10.40 -7.32 -1.51
CA LEU A 26 11.15 -8.22 -0.64
C LEU A 26 11.16 -9.69 -1.13
N PRO A 27 10.06 -10.26 -1.66
CA PRO A 27 10.10 -11.61 -2.23
C PRO A 27 10.99 -11.70 -3.47
N LEU A 28 11.07 -10.63 -4.29
CA LEU A 28 11.96 -10.55 -5.46
C LEU A 28 13.44 -10.58 -5.06
N LEU A 29 13.75 -10.15 -3.84
CA LEU A 29 15.10 -10.23 -3.25
C LEU A 29 15.38 -11.57 -2.58
N GLY A 30 14.47 -12.56 -2.67
CA GLY A 30 14.62 -13.88 -2.07
C GLY A 30 14.19 -13.97 -0.60
N MET A 31 13.54 -12.94 -0.04
CA MET A 31 13.03 -13.02 1.34
C MET A 31 11.84 -13.98 1.43
N SER A 32 11.91 -14.95 2.34
CA SER A 32 10.83 -15.90 2.60
C SER A 32 9.57 -15.23 3.16
N TYR A 33 8.40 -15.68 2.71
CA TYR A 33 7.10 -15.25 3.26
C TYR A 33 6.91 -15.58 4.74
N ALA A 34 7.68 -16.53 5.29
CA ALA A 34 7.65 -16.86 6.71
C ALA A 34 8.34 -15.81 7.60
N HIS A 35 9.18 -14.93 7.01
CA HIS A 35 9.96 -13.94 7.74
C HIS A 35 9.03 -12.97 8.51
N PRO A 36 9.34 -12.60 9.77
CA PRO A 36 8.47 -11.75 10.59
C PRO A 36 8.08 -10.42 9.92
N VAL A 37 9.04 -9.78 9.24
CA VAL A 37 8.78 -8.54 8.48
C VAL A 37 7.77 -8.77 7.35
N MET A 38 7.88 -9.87 6.62
CA MET A 38 6.92 -10.16 5.54
C MET A 38 5.52 -10.42 6.10
N ARG A 39 5.43 -11.15 7.22
CA ARG A 39 4.17 -11.43 7.90
C ARG A 39 3.51 -10.15 8.40
N PHE A 40 4.28 -9.26 9.02
CA PHE A 40 3.81 -7.94 9.43
C PHE A 40 3.29 -7.12 8.24
N LEU A 41 4.05 -7.06 7.14
CA LEU A 41 3.63 -6.35 5.93
C LEU A 41 2.35 -6.97 5.34
N TRP A 42 2.23 -8.30 5.35
CA TRP A 42 1.02 -8.99 4.93
C TRP A 42 -0.17 -8.59 5.79
N ASP A 43 -0.05 -8.68 7.11
CA ASP A 43 -1.16 -8.41 8.04
C ASP A 43 -1.71 -6.98 7.92
N ILE A 44 -0.83 -5.98 7.72
CA ILE A 44 -1.27 -4.58 7.58
C ILE A 44 -1.80 -4.26 6.19
N THR A 45 -1.32 -4.93 5.13
CA THR A 45 -1.68 -4.59 3.75
C THR A 45 -2.78 -5.47 3.14
N GLU A 46 -2.95 -6.70 3.63
CA GLU A 46 -3.89 -7.68 3.08
C GLU A 46 -5.37 -7.25 3.18
N PRO A 47 -5.85 -6.60 4.25
CA PRO A 47 -7.25 -6.18 4.32
C PRO A 47 -7.68 -5.28 3.16
N LEU A 48 -6.76 -4.45 2.65
CA LEU A 48 -6.99 -3.58 1.50
C LEU A 48 -6.63 -4.25 0.17
N LEU A 49 -5.62 -5.13 0.14
CA LEU A 49 -5.22 -5.84 -1.08
C LEU A 49 -6.16 -6.98 -1.47
N ALA A 50 -6.63 -7.80 -0.53
CA ALA A 50 -7.52 -8.92 -0.79
C ALA A 50 -8.78 -8.55 -1.60
N PRO A 51 -9.53 -7.48 -1.28
CA PRO A 51 -10.71 -7.10 -2.07
C PRO A 51 -10.35 -6.56 -3.46
N ILE A 52 -9.15 -6.02 -3.65
CA ILE A 52 -8.67 -5.58 -4.97
C ILE A 52 -8.29 -6.80 -5.80
N ARG A 53 -7.52 -7.73 -5.22
CA ARG A 53 -7.09 -8.98 -5.87
C ARG A 53 -8.28 -9.82 -6.35
N ARG A 54 -9.36 -9.86 -5.57
CA ARG A 54 -10.61 -10.57 -5.94
C ARG A 54 -11.36 -9.94 -7.12
N ARG A 55 -11.16 -8.65 -7.39
CA ARG A 55 -11.82 -7.93 -8.49
C ARG A 55 -10.97 -7.87 -9.75
N LEU A 56 -9.66 -8.02 -9.62
CA LEU A 56 -8.77 -8.06 -10.77
C LEU A 56 -8.94 -9.39 -11.52
N PRO A 57 -8.85 -9.37 -12.86
CA PRO A 57 -8.76 -10.60 -13.62
C PRO A 57 -7.51 -11.39 -13.17
N PRO A 58 -7.53 -12.73 -13.31
CA PRO A 58 -6.38 -13.55 -12.97
C PRO A 58 -5.16 -13.09 -13.78
N THR A 59 -4.17 -12.54 -13.09
CA THR A 59 -2.98 -11.88 -13.67
C THR A 59 -1.78 -12.83 -13.79
N GLY A 60 -2.02 -14.13 -13.68
CA GLY A 60 -0.96 -15.15 -13.71
C GLY A 60 -0.12 -15.12 -12.43
N PRO A 61 1.21 -15.32 -12.50
CA PRO A 61 2.08 -15.40 -11.32
C PRO A 61 2.39 -14.03 -10.69
N PHE A 62 2.06 -12.93 -11.36
CA PHE A 62 2.33 -11.58 -10.88
C PHE A 62 1.10 -10.97 -10.22
N ASP A 63 1.25 -10.51 -8.98
CA ASP A 63 0.21 -9.78 -8.28
C ASP A 63 0.31 -8.28 -8.58
N PHE A 64 -0.58 -7.77 -9.45
CA PHE A 64 -0.68 -6.34 -9.74
C PHE A 64 -1.57 -5.57 -8.75
N SER A 65 -2.18 -6.25 -7.77
CA SER A 65 -3.03 -5.61 -6.76
C SER A 65 -2.32 -4.50 -5.97
N PRO A 66 -1.02 -4.63 -5.59
CA PRO A 66 -0.27 -3.54 -4.97
C PRO A 66 -0.21 -2.28 -5.81
N LEU A 67 -0.01 -2.39 -7.13
CA LEU A 67 0.04 -1.24 -8.02
C LEU A 67 -1.31 -0.50 -8.05
N VAL A 68 -2.40 -1.25 -8.15
CA VAL A 68 -3.75 -0.71 -8.14
C VAL A 68 -4.06 -0.02 -6.80
N LEU A 69 -3.67 -0.64 -5.68
CA LEU A 69 -3.86 -0.03 -4.36
C LEU A 69 -3.03 1.25 -4.20
N ILE A 70 -1.78 1.29 -4.68
CA ILE A 70 -0.95 2.50 -4.67
C ILE A 70 -1.63 3.63 -5.44
N LEU A 71 -2.20 3.35 -6.61
CA LEU A 71 -2.94 4.34 -7.40
C LEU A 71 -4.15 4.89 -6.64
N ILE A 72 -4.94 4.01 -6.01
CA ILE A 72 -6.11 4.39 -5.21
C ILE A 72 -5.68 5.26 -4.02
N LEU A 73 -4.63 4.85 -3.30
CA LEU A 73 -4.11 5.60 -2.17
C LEU A 73 -3.61 6.98 -2.59
N TRP A 74 -2.88 7.07 -3.70
CA TRP A 74 -2.42 8.34 -4.23
C TRP A 74 -3.59 9.28 -4.56
N LEU A 75 -4.64 8.76 -5.21
CA LEU A 75 -5.83 9.55 -5.51
C LEU A 75 -6.52 10.06 -4.24
N ILE A 76 -6.70 9.19 -3.24
CA ILE A 76 -7.29 9.54 -1.95
C ILE A 76 -6.43 10.60 -1.23
N GLU A 77 -5.10 10.41 -1.22
CA GLU A 77 -4.18 11.38 -0.62
C GLU A 77 -4.33 12.75 -1.28
N GLN A 78 -4.31 12.83 -2.62
CA GLN A 78 -4.44 14.11 -3.32
C GLN A 78 -5.77 14.80 -3.00
N ILE A 79 -6.88 14.06 -2.96
CA ILE A 79 -8.20 14.60 -2.61
C ILE A 79 -8.19 15.14 -1.18
N LEU A 80 -7.66 14.38 -0.22
CA LEU A 80 -7.58 14.80 1.18
C LEU A 80 -6.71 16.04 1.36
N LEU A 81 -5.54 16.09 0.71
CA LEU A 81 -4.63 17.22 0.79
C LEU A 81 -5.23 18.46 0.10
N TRP A 82 -5.98 18.29 -0.98
CA TRP A 82 -6.67 19.38 -1.67
C TRP A 82 -7.77 20.00 -0.81
N VAL A 83 -8.53 19.19 -0.07
CA VAL A 83 -9.57 19.68 0.86
C VAL A 83 -8.98 20.44 2.06
N LEU A 84 -7.72 20.18 2.41
CA LEU A 84 -7.03 20.82 3.53
C LEU A 84 -6.27 22.10 3.16
N LEU A 85 -6.21 22.44 1.88
CA LEU A 85 -5.67 23.72 1.37
C LEU A 85 -6.72 24.82 1.48
#